data_AF-A0A9C7SE22-F1
#
_entry.id   AF-A0A9C7SE22-F1
#
_cell.length_a   1.000
_cell.length_b   1.000
_cell.length_c   1.000
_cell.angle_alpha   90.00
_cell.angle_beta   90.00
_cell.angle_gamma   90.00
#
_symmetry.space_group_name_H-M   'P 1'
#
loop_
_entity.id
_entity.type
_entity.pdbx_description
1 polymer ?
#
loop_
_entity_poly.entity_id
_entity_poly.type
_entity_poly.pdbx_seq_one_letter_code
_entity_poly.pdbx_strand_id
1 'polypeptide(L)'
;MKLIVPALQINDIQFQSSPFKVEGVCPNAESLPWSVVAESHRVVIEDDDFQLPLTECRMATESASDGNLSEITGNVTCQSKNQNAKVSTHFLLNTASESGHADYSFDGIKPDNDKPLFGKLLKNWQQPFDIISGLLSAKGRYRWWKNSEGQDSEKLSMELNIDSAGGYYGGVLFSGLNYKDHIELLPAIKSSKFAEITVKNIDIGIPVTSVRTEILLSVSGNGPLPLVKVNGLSLSLLDGKVKGNGLEIDLNNNEHHLVLVVVGLDLAQIVAMQKIEGLTATGRLDGYIPITITNKGIKITKGKIVAQPQGGYIHYRPKGGTKGIEKSAIGSEFVFRILEDLDYDSLNIDVDYDEDGEMEMKLSIKGMSPEVDANRPIHFNLNLQQNVLKLLQGLRYAEGLSKDIDKNVQKHFRK
;
A
#
# COMPACT_ATOMS: atom_id res chain seq x y z
N MET A 1 3.37 49.59 7.27
CA MET A 1 3.91 49.17 8.57
C MET A 1 4.66 47.85 8.34
N LYS A 2 5.97 47.77 8.63
CA LYS A 2 6.74 46.53 8.43
C LYS A 2 6.74 45.75 9.73
N LEU A 3 5.77 44.84 9.89
CA LEU A 3 5.64 43.96 11.05
C LEU A 3 6.47 42.69 10.80
N ILE A 4 7.42 42.40 11.71
CA ILE A 4 8.20 41.16 11.70
C ILE A 4 7.64 40.28 12.82
N VAL A 5 6.90 39.23 12.45
CA VAL A 5 6.42 38.20 13.39
C VAL A 5 7.28 36.95 13.18
N PRO A 6 8.34 36.73 13.98
CA PRO A 6 9.31 35.66 13.71
C PRO A 6 8.76 34.25 13.98
N ALA A 7 7.79 34.12 14.89
CA ALA A 7 7.14 32.87 15.22
C ALA A 7 5.69 33.10 15.71
N LEU A 8 4.80 32.17 15.37
CA LEU A 8 3.43 32.07 15.88
C LEU A 8 3.17 30.61 16.28
N GLN A 9 2.50 30.38 17.41
CA GLN A 9 2.09 29.05 17.85
C GLN A 9 0.56 29.00 17.96
N ILE A 10 -0.05 27.97 17.38
CA ILE A 10 -1.49 27.69 17.48
C ILE A 10 -1.63 26.24 17.94
N ASN A 11 -2.11 26.02 19.16
CA ASN A 11 -2.06 24.73 19.86
C ASN A 11 -0.62 24.16 19.85
N ASP A 12 -0.44 22.95 19.36
CA ASP A 12 0.87 22.28 19.26
C ASP A 12 1.60 22.56 17.94
N ILE A 13 1.00 23.34 17.03
CA ILE A 13 1.58 23.68 15.73
C ILE A 13 2.37 25.00 15.84
N GLN A 14 3.65 24.94 15.47
CA GLN A 14 4.53 26.10 15.36
C GLN A 14 4.68 26.56 13.90
N PHE A 15 4.52 27.88 13.72
CA PHE A 15 4.74 28.59 12.46
C PHE A 15 5.97 29.47 12.63
N GLN A 16 7.09 29.09 12.01
CA GLN A 16 8.31 29.90 12.01
C GLN A 16 8.48 30.57 10.64
N SER A 17 8.81 31.87 10.63
CA SER A 17 8.96 32.63 9.40
C SER A 17 10.18 33.55 9.41
N SER A 18 10.78 33.80 8.24
CA SER A 18 11.94 34.71 8.15
C SER A 18 12.14 35.28 6.74
N PRO A 19 12.25 36.62 6.60
CA PRO A 19 11.42 37.69 7.18
C PRO A 19 10.14 37.93 6.36
N PHE A 20 9.07 38.41 7.02
CA PHE A 20 7.80 38.82 6.40
C PHE A 20 7.90 40.25 5.84
N LYS A 21 7.54 40.44 4.57
CA LYS A 21 7.26 41.77 4.00
C LYS A 21 5.75 41.94 3.98
N VAL A 22 5.25 42.85 4.81
CA VAL A 22 3.81 43.16 4.91
C VAL A 22 3.56 44.53 4.28
N GLU A 23 2.65 44.59 3.32
CA GLU A 23 2.15 45.79 2.66
C GLU A 23 0.62 45.81 2.78
N GLY A 24 0.04 46.88 3.33
CA GLY A 24 -1.39 46.92 3.56
C GLY A 24 -1.90 48.30 3.92
N VAL A 25 -3.20 48.48 3.75
CA VAL A 25 -3.94 49.66 4.19
C VAL A 25 -4.66 49.28 5.47
N CYS A 26 -4.13 49.75 6.60
CA CYS A 26 -4.78 49.70 7.91
C CYS A 26 -5.19 51.13 8.28
N PRO A 27 -6.47 51.51 8.16
CA PRO A 27 -6.92 52.86 8.50
C PRO A 27 -6.72 53.16 10.00
N ASN A 28 -6.83 52.13 10.84
CA ASN A 28 -6.47 52.05 12.27
C ASN A 28 -6.54 50.56 12.70
N ALA A 29 -5.83 50.16 13.76
CA ALA A 29 -5.83 48.75 14.24
C ALA A 29 -7.22 48.23 14.67
N GLU A 30 -8.14 49.15 14.97
CA GLU A 30 -9.50 48.88 15.45
C GLU A 30 -10.59 49.18 14.40
N SER A 31 -10.23 49.69 13.20
CA SER A 31 -11.21 50.09 12.18
C SER A 31 -11.32 49.06 11.05
N LEU A 32 -12.53 48.58 10.82
CA LEU A 32 -12.93 47.79 9.65
C LEU A 32 -13.50 48.73 8.56
N PRO A 33 -13.32 48.45 7.26
CA PRO A 33 -12.54 47.36 6.66
C PRO A 33 -11.04 47.68 6.55
N TRP A 34 -10.20 46.65 6.55
CA TRP A 34 -8.76 46.73 6.27
C TRP A 34 -8.34 45.67 5.25
N SER A 35 -7.21 45.87 4.58
CA SER A 35 -6.63 44.89 3.64
C SER A 35 -5.12 44.83 3.78
N VAL A 36 -4.58 43.62 3.87
CA VAL A 36 -3.16 43.33 4.10
C VAL A 36 -2.67 42.27 3.12
N VAL A 37 -1.54 42.54 2.47
CA VAL A 37 -0.78 41.57 1.69
C VAL A 37 0.54 41.32 2.39
N ALA A 38 0.92 40.05 2.48
CA ALA A 38 2.08 39.61 3.20
C ALA A 38 2.84 38.56 2.39
N GLU A 39 4.14 38.76 2.23
CA GLU A 39 5.03 37.86 1.49
C GLU A 39 6.15 37.36 2.39
N SER A 40 6.41 36.06 2.34
CA SER A 40 7.49 35.42 3.08
C SER A 40 8.24 34.43 2.20
N HIS A 41 9.57 34.52 2.25
CA HIS A 41 10.44 33.62 1.49
C HIS A 41 10.46 32.21 2.06
N ARG A 42 10.24 32.08 3.38
CA ARG A 42 10.26 30.81 4.09
C ARG A 42 9.24 30.81 5.22
N VAL A 43 8.40 29.78 5.22
CA VAL A 43 7.48 29.45 6.31
C VAL A 43 7.70 27.98 6.64
N VAL A 44 7.84 27.64 7.91
CA VAL A 44 7.87 26.25 8.36
C VAL A 44 6.66 26.02 9.23
N ILE A 45 5.84 25.06 8.85
CA ILE A 45 4.72 24.55 9.66
C ILE A 45 5.18 23.23 10.25
N GLU A 46 5.18 23.10 11.56
CA GLU A 46 5.61 21.87 12.23
C GLU A 46 4.90 21.66 13.56
N ASP A 47 4.77 20.39 13.95
CA ASP A 47 4.45 19.96 15.31
C ASP A 47 5.46 18.89 15.74
N ASP A 48 5.13 18.08 16.74
CA ASP A 48 6.00 16.98 17.21
C ASP A 48 6.18 15.86 16.16
N ASP A 49 5.21 15.66 15.28
CA ASP A 49 5.12 14.52 14.36
C ASP A 49 5.46 14.87 12.90
N PHE A 50 5.29 16.11 12.45
CA PHE A 50 5.50 16.50 11.06
C PHE A 50 6.24 17.82 10.89
N GLN A 51 6.83 18.00 9.70
CA GLN A 51 7.43 19.26 9.26
C GLN A 51 7.13 19.53 7.79
N LEU A 52 6.50 20.67 7.51
CA LEU A 52 6.18 21.15 6.18
C LEU A 52 6.92 22.47 5.92
N PRO A 53 8.14 22.41 5.34
CA PRO A 53 8.84 23.61 4.90
C PRO A 53 8.24 24.15 3.60
N LEU A 54 7.73 25.38 3.69
CA LEU A 54 7.15 26.16 2.62
C LEU A 54 8.08 27.32 2.23
N THR A 55 8.03 27.68 0.95
CA THR A 55 8.78 28.76 0.32
C THR A 55 7.87 29.57 -0.58
N GLU A 56 8.28 30.80 -0.95
CA GLU A 56 7.52 31.67 -1.85
C GLU A 56 6.06 31.85 -1.41
N CYS A 57 5.87 32.07 -0.11
CA CYS A 57 4.55 32.23 0.48
C CYS A 57 4.03 33.64 0.26
N ARG A 58 2.84 33.75 -0.30
CA ARG A 58 2.07 34.99 -0.44
C ARG A 58 0.71 34.80 0.23
N MET A 59 0.36 35.76 1.07
CA MET A 59 -0.90 35.83 1.79
C MET A 59 -1.56 37.16 1.49
N ALA A 60 -2.84 37.15 1.17
CA ALA A 60 -3.66 38.34 1.03
C ALA A 60 -4.89 38.16 1.93
N THR A 61 -5.10 39.10 2.84
CA THR A 61 -6.22 39.10 3.78
C THR A 61 -6.97 40.41 3.74
N GLU A 62 -8.26 40.34 3.95
CA GLU A 62 -9.12 41.49 4.05
C GLU A 62 -10.16 41.26 5.13
N SER A 63 -10.66 42.36 5.68
CA SER A 63 -11.73 42.32 6.65
C SER A 63 -12.94 43.10 6.16
N ALA A 64 -14.12 42.58 6.44
CA ALA A 64 -15.39 43.21 6.14
C ALA A 64 -16.16 43.44 7.43
N SER A 65 -16.82 44.59 7.53
CA SER A 65 -17.75 44.87 8.62
C SER A 65 -18.99 45.61 8.13
N ASP A 66 -20.15 45.09 8.50
CA ASP A 66 -21.45 45.74 8.31
C ASP A 66 -22.30 45.56 9.58
N GLY A 67 -21.97 46.32 10.63
CA GLY A 67 -22.75 46.48 11.88
C GLY A 67 -22.89 45.27 12.80
N ASN A 68 -23.17 44.09 12.25
CA ASN A 68 -23.37 42.79 12.90
C ASN A 68 -22.42 41.70 12.40
N LEU A 69 -21.72 41.92 11.27
CA LEU A 69 -20.75 40.99 10.69
C LEU A 69 -19.33 41.53 10.90
N SER A 70 -18.44 40.65 11.37
CA SER A 70 -17.00 40.88 11.44
C SER A 70 -16.31 39.66 10.86
N GLU A 71 -16.01 39.73 9.57
CA GLU A 71 -15.45 38.62 8.80
C GLU A 71 -14.05 38.96 8.31
N ILE A 72 -13.15 37.98 8.38
CA ILE A 72 -11.81 38.04 7.82
C ILE A 72 -11.72 36.95 6.76
N THR A 73 -11.44 37.35 5.52
CA THR A 73 -11.19 36.43 4.41
C THR A 73 -9.73 36.49 4.01
N GLY A 74 -9.20 35.39 3.50
CA GLY A 74 -7.82 35.36 3.07
C GLY A 74 -7.48 34.26 2.08
N ASN A 75 -6.48 34.53 1.27
CA ASN A 75 -5.86 33.57 0.36
C ASN A 75 -4.39 33.43 0.72
N VAL A 76 -3.92 32.20 0.82
CA VAL A 76 -2.51 31.84 1.04
C VAL A 76 -2.05 30.95 -0.10
N THR A 77 -0.91 31.25 -0.70
CA THR A 77 -0.26 30.41 -1.70
C THR A 77 1.20 30.25 -1.36
N CYS A 78 1.70 29.02 -1.34
CA CYS A 78 3.09 28.68 -1.05
C CYS A 78 3.58 27.55 -1.97
N GLN A 79 4.89 27.33 -2.01
CA GLN A 79 5.55 26.17 -2.60
C GLN A 79 6.13 25.27 -1.52
N SER A 80 5.81 23.99 -1.53
CA SER A 80 6.44 22.99 -0.65
C SER A 80 7.86 22.70 -1.12
N LYS A 81 8.86 22.97 -0.27
CA LYS A 81 10.27 22.69 -0.58
C LYS A 81 10.55 21.18 -0.72
N ASN A 82 9.82 20.38 0.05
CA ASN A 82 10.03 18.94 0.13
C ASN A 82 9.40 18.19 -1.05
N GLN A 83 8.31 18.70 -1.62
CA GLN A 83 7.58 17.98 -2.68
C GLN A 83 7.47 18.78 -3.99
N ASN A 84 8.03 20.01 -4.04
CA ASN A 84 7.84 20.97 -5.12
C ASN A 84 6.35 21.16 -5.50
N ALA A 85 5.48 21.04 -4.50
CA ALA A 85 4.03 21.06 -4.65
C ALA A 85 3.49 22.45 -4.30
N LYS A 86 2.49 22.91 -5.06
CA LYS A 86 1.80 24.16 -4.75
C LYS A 86 0.83 23.90 -3.61
N VAL A 87 0.90 24.73 -2.57
CA VAL A 87 -0.04 24.73 -1.45
C VAL A 87 -0.89 25.98 -1.57
N SER A 88 -2.21 25.84 -1.68
CA SER A 88 -3.12 26.98 -1.72
C SER A 88 -4.23 26.82 -0.69
N THR A 89 -4.52 27.88 0.05
CA THR A 89 -5.58 27.92 1.06
C THR A 89 -6.43 29.16 0.86
N HIS A 90 -7.75 29.01 0.90
CA HIS A 90 -8.71 30.09 1.04
C HIS A 90 -9.42 29.93 2.39
N PHE A 91 -9.46 30.97 3.22
CA PHE A 91 -10.11 30.88 4.52
C PHE A 91 -11.07 32.04 4.75
N LEU A 92 -12.07 31.76 5.59
CA LEU A 92 -13.03 32.72 6.12
C LEU A 92 -13.17 32.49 7.62
N LEU A 93 -13.00 33.55 8.40
CA LEU A 93 -13.17 33.57 9.85
C LEU A 93 -14.23 34.62 10.20
N ASN A 94 -15.29 34.20 10.89
CA ASN A 94 -16.20 35.11 11.57
C ASN A 94 -15.68 35.31 13.00
N THR A 95 -15.22 36.52 13.31
CA THR A 95 -14.60 36.80 14.60
C THR A 95 -15.62 36.95 15.73
N ALA A 96 -16.90 37.20 15.41
CA ALA A 96 -17.96 37.35 16.41
C ALA A 96 -18.45 35.99 16.92
N SER A 97 -18.59 35.00 16.04
CA SER A 97 -19.01 33.64 16.38
C SER A 97 -17.85 32.66 16.60
N GLU A 98 -16.60 33.13 16.50
CA GLU A 98 -15.38 32.31 16.57
C GLU A 98 -15.41 31.09 15.63
N SER A 99 -16.08 31.23 14.49
CA SER A 99 -16.32 30.12 13.56
C SER A 99 -15.74 30.42 12.19
N GLY A 100 -15.34 29.40 11.45
CA GLY A 100 -14.80 29.61 10.13
C GLY A 100 -14.54 28.33 9.35
N HIS A 101 -13.93 28.50 8.20
CA HIS A 101 -13.43 27.40 7.39
C HIS A 101 -12.19 27.80 6.60
N ALA A 102 -11.40 26.79 6.24
CA ALA A 102 -10.27 26.89 5.35
C ALA A 102 -10.37 25.79 4.29
N ASP A 103 -10.59 26.18 3.04
CA ASP A 103 -10.42 25.33 1.88
C ASP A 103 -8.94 25.27 1.52
N TYR A 104 -8.38 24.07 1.39
CA TYR A 104 -6.97 23.88 1.10
C TYR A 104 -6.75 22.95 -0.09
N SER A 105 -5.60 23.09 -0.73
CA SER A 105 -5.14 22.25 -1.84
C SER A 105 -3.63 22.09 -1.79
N PHE A 106 -3.20 20.86 -2.08
CA PHE A 106 -1.82 20.45 -2.29
C PHE A 106 -1.76 19.80 -3.67
N ASP A 107 -1.28 20.55 -4.64
CA ASP A 107 -1.24 20.12 -6.04
C ASP A 107 0.20 19.84 -6.46
N GLY A 108 0.41 18.71 -7.12
CA GLY A 108 1.70 18.39 -7.72
C GLY A 108 2.71 17.74 -6.78
N ILE A 109 2.26 17.03 -5.74
CA ILE A 109 3.16 16.24 -4.88
C ILE A 109 3.76 15.12 -5.74
N LYS A 110 5.09 15.12 -5.90
CA LYS A 110 5.82 14.17 -6.76
C LYS A 110 7.00 13.59 -5.98
N PRO A 111 6.78 12.52 -5.19
CA PRO A 111 7.85 11.88 -4.45
C PRO A 111 8.89 11.27 -5.39
N ASP A 112 10.13 11.23 -4.93
CA ASP A 112 11.24 10.57 -5.61
C ASP A 112 12.17 9.87 -4.60
N ASN A 113 13.25 9.27 -5.08
CA ASN A 113 14.20 8.55 -4.22
C ASN A 113 14.97 9.44 -3.23
N ASP A 114 15.12 10.72 -3.53
CA ASP A 114 15.83 11.68 -2.69
C ASP A 114 14.86 12.42 -1.75
N LYS A 115 13.59 12.50 -2.16
CA LYS A 115 12.46 13.10 -1.43
C LYS A 115 11.27 12.13 -1.37
N PRO A 116 11.40 11.03 -0.60
CA PRO A 116 10.28 10.12 -0.37
C PRO A 116 9.13 10.87 0.35
N LEU A 117 7.89 10.42 0.19
CA LEU A 117 6.72 11.16 0.65
C LEU A 117 6.71 11.31 2.17
N PHE A 118 6.66 10.18 2.89
CA PHE A 118 6.49 10.18 4.33
C PHE A 118 7.79 10.54 5.03
N GLY A 119 8.93 10.03 4.57
CA GLY A 119 10.25 10.39 5.09
C GLY A 119 10.64 11.87 4.95
N LYS A 120 9.90 12.67 4.15
CA LYS A 120 10.05 14.13 4.09
C LYS A 120 8.91 14.90 4.76
N LEU A 121 7.77 14.27 5.02
CA LEU A 121 6.63 14.93 5.66
C LEU A 121 6.67 14.74 7.18
N LEU A 122 6.96 13.52 7.63
CA LEU A 122 6.89 13.10 9.03
C LEU A 122 8.29 13.08 9.67
N LYS A 123 8.38 13.60 10.89
CA LYS A 123 9.60 13.56 11.70
C LYS A 123 9.85 12.11 12.14
N ASN A 124 11.11 11.68 12.11
CA ASN A 124 11.52 10.34 12.57
C ASN A 124 10.79 9.15 11.89
N TRP A 125 10.42 9.29 10.62
CA TRP A 125 9.79 8.21 9.87
C TRP A 125 10.75 7.01 9.72
N GLN A 126 10.51 5.94 10.49
CA GLN A 126 11.29 4.70 10.48
C GLN A 126 10.47 3.48 10.03
N GLN A 127 9.27 3.73 9.50
CA GLN A 127 8.40 2.65 9.04
C GLN A 127 9.02 1.94 7.83
N PRO A 128 8.79 0.63 7.66
CA PRO A 128 9.37 -0.13 6.57
C PRO A 128 8.69 0.15 5.22
N PHE A 129 8.06 1.32 5.05
CA PHE A 129 7.35 1.72 3.84
C PHE A 129 7.50 3.19 3.51
N ASP A 130 7.49 3.50 2.21
CA ASP A 130 7.38 4.86 1.72
C ASP A 130 6.89 4.89 0.26
N ILE A 131 6.45 6.06 -0.21
CA ILE A 131 6.11 6.36 -1.61
C ILE A 131 7.22 7.20 -2.21
N ILE A 132 7.77 6.74 -3.34
CA ILE A 132 8.97 7.28 -3.99
C ILE A 132 8.78 7.54 -5.48
N SER A 133 7.54 7.46 -5.97
CA SER A 133 7.17 7.86 -7.33
C SER A 133 5.66 8.12 -7.40
N GLY A 134 5.24 8.74 -8.50
CA GLY A 134 3.83 9.03 -8.80
C GLY A 134 3.47 10.50 -8.64
N LEU A 135 2.18 10.78 -8.78
CA LEU A 135 1.60 12.11 -8.61
C LEU A 135 0.48 12.04 -7.58
N LEU A 136 0.59 12.82 -6.51
CA LEU A 136 -0.42 12.94 -5.48
C LEU A 136 -0.97 14.37 -5.47
N SER A 137 -2.26 14.46 -5.19
CA SER A 137 -2.92 15.73 -4.90
C SER A 137 -3.97 15.53 -3.82
N ALA A 138 -4.08 16.51 -2.94
CA ALA A 138 -5.08 16.53 -1.88
C ALA A 138 -5.75 17.89 -1.86
N LYS A 139 -7.08 17.92 -1.81
CA LYS A 139 -7.83 19.16 -1.56
C LYS A 139 -8.91 18.91 -0.55
N GLY A 140 -9.28 19.89 0.24
CA GLY A 140 -10.18 19.63 1.34
C GLY A 140 -10.66 20.88 2.02
N ARG A 141 -11.43 20.68 3.07
CA ARG A 141 -11.95 21.76 3.90
C ARG A 141 -11.75 21.43 5.37
N TYR A 142 -11.16 22.36 6.09
CA TYR A 142 -11.19 22.39 7.55
C TYR A 142 -12.28 23.37 7.99
N ARG A 143 -13.10 23.01 8.98
CA ARG A 143 -14.15 23.86 9.56
C ARG A 143 -14.06 23.80 11.07
N TRP A 144 -14.29 24.93 11.72
CA TRP A 144 -14.37 25.04 13.17
C TRP A 144 -15.57 25.93 13.57
N TRP A 145 -16.26 25.58 14.65
CA TRP A 145 -17.41 26.32 15.19
C TRP A 145 -17.70 25.94 16.64
N LYS A 146 -18.52 26.74 17.33
CA LYS A 146 -19.13 26.36 18.63
C LYS A 146 -20.42 25.58 18.39
N ASN A 147 -20.56 24.39 18.95
CA ASN A 147 -21.78 23.58 18.85
C ASN A 147 -22.95 24.18 19.66
N SER A 148 -24.11 23.50 19.66
CA SER A 148 -25.30 23.96 20.39
C SER A 148 -25.11 24.06 21.91
N GLU A 149 -24.10 23.39 22.46
CA GLU A 149 -23.72 23.44 23.88
C GLU A 149 -22.62 24.48 24.16
N GLY A 150 -22.18 25.22 23.13
CA GLY A 150 -21.08 26.19 23.24
C GLY A 150 -19.69 25.58 23.29
N GLN A 151 -19.54 24.28 22.98
CA GLN A 151 -18.25 23.59 22.93
C GLN A 151 -17.60 23.73 21.55
N ASP A 152 -16.27 23.70 21.50
CA ASP A 152 -15.53 23.68 20.24
C ASP A 152 -15.83 22.40 19.46
N SER A 153 -16.00 22.56 18.15
CA SER A 153 -16.25 21.48 17.21
C SER A 153 -15.51 21.74 15.92
N GLU A 154 -15.00 20.67 15.34
CA GLU A 154 -14.21 20.74 14.12
C GLU A 154 -14.54 19.61 13.15
N LYS A 155 -14.24 19.88 11.87
CA LYS A 155 -14.38 18.91 10.79
C LYS A 155 -13.29 19.12 9.77
N LEU A 156 -12.54 18.07 9.46
CA LEU A 156 -11.52 18.06 8.42
C LEU A 156 -11.89 17.01 7.39
N SER A 157 -12.01 17.41 6.12
CA SER A 157 -12.20 16.48 5.01
C SER A 157 -11.19 16.73 3.90
N MET A 158 -10.94 15.69 3.10
CA MET A 158 -9.95 15.65 2.02
C MET A 158 -10.46 14.78 0.87
N GLU A 159 -10.45 15.30 -0.36
CA GLU A 159 -10.38 14.52 -1.59
C GLU A 159 -8.91 14.23 -1.90
N LEU A 160 -8.53 12.97 -1.77
CA LEU A 160 -7.20 12.46 -2.09
C LEU A 160 -7.22 11.85 -3.49
N ASN A 161 -6.21 12.14 -4.30
CA ASN A 161 -5.97 11.51 -5.58
C ASN A 161 -4.50 11.09 -5.66
N ILE A 162 -4.28 9.81 -5.92
CA ILE A 162 -3.00 9.16 -6.12
C ILE A 162 -3.01 8.57 -7.52
N ASP A 163 -2.06 9.01 -8.36
CA ASP A 163 -1.90 8.56 -9.73
C ASP A 163 -0.52 7.93 -9.91
N SER A 164 -0.53 6.66 -10.31
CA SER A 164 0.63 5.85 -10.64
C SER A 164 1.73 5.84 -9.56
N ALA A 165 1.34 5.82 -8.29
CA ALA A 165 2.30 5.79 -7.20
C ALA A 165 3.11 4.50 -7.14
N GLY A 166 4.35 4.61 -6.69
CA GLY A 166 5.25 3.48 -6.50
C GLY A 166 6.05 3.65 -5.22
N GLY A 167 6.41 2.52 -4.62
CA GLY A 167 6.92 2.47 -3.26
C GLY A 167 7.37 1.09 -2.84
N TYR A 168 7.57 0.95 -1.54
CA TYR A 168 7.98 -0.30 -0.93
C TYR A 168 7.28 -0.52 0.42
N TYR A 169 7.21 -1.78 0.85
CA TYR A 169 6.81 -2.21 2.19
C TYR A 169 7.62 -3.46 2.58
N GLY A 170 8.44 -3.41 3.63
CA GLY A 170 9.13 -4.61 4.15
C GLY A 170 9.99 -5.35 3.11
N GLY A 171 10.49 -4.65 2.09
CA GLY A 171 11.25 -5.23 0.96
C GLY A 171 10.40 -5.70 -0.23
N VAL A 172 9.07 -5.67 -0.12
CA VAL A 172 8.13 -5.81 -1.24
C VAL A 172 8.05 -4.48 -1.98
N LEU A 173 8.02 -4.53 -3.30
CA LEU A 173 7.96 -3.32 -4.14
C LEU A 173 6.64 -3.25 -4.86
N PHE A 174 6.12 -2.04 -5.08
CA PHE A 174 4.91 -1.84 -5.86
C PHE A 174 5.02 -0.64 -6.78
N SER A 175 4.23 -0.65 -7.86
CA SER A 175 4.13 0.46 -8.79
C SER A 175 2.78 0.51 -9.50
N GLY A 176 2.40 1.71 -9.93
CA GLY A 176 1.13 1.95 -10.58
C GLY A 176 -0.06 1.87 -9.62
N LEU A 177 0.13 2.27 -8.36
CA LEU A 177 -0.94 2.46 -7.39
C LEU A 177 -1.80 3.66 -7.80
N ASN A 178 -3.08 3.43 -8.03
CA ASN A 178 -4.07 4.49 -8.19
C ASN A 178 -5.12 4.40 -7.10
N TYR A 179 -5.46 5.54 -6.50
CA TYR A 179 -6.47 5.64 -5.47
C TYR A 179 -7.11 7.03 -5.49
N LYS A 180 -8.44 7.07 -5.41
CA LYS A 180 -9.17 8.32 -5.29
C LYS A 180 -10.30 8.18 -4.28
N ASP A 181 -10.29 9.00 -3.25
CA ASP A 181 -11.27 8.92 -2.16
C ASP A 181 -11.58 10.29 -1.54
N HIS A 182 -12.77 10.40 -0.94
CA HIS A 182 -13.16 11.50 -0.08
C HIS A 182 -13.20 11.01 1.38
N ILE A 183 -12.22 11.45 2.14
CA ILE A 183 -11.94 11.04 3.51
C ILE A 183 -12.27 12.19 4.45
N GLU A 184 -13.11 11.94 5.45
CA GLU A 184 -13.21 12.78 6.64
C GLU A 184 -12.13 12.30 7.62
N LEU A 185 -11.24 13.19 8.03
CA LEU A 185 -10.13 12.92 8.95
C LEU A 185 -10.51 13.27 10.39
N LEU A 186 -11.27 14.37 10.57
CA LEU A 186 -11.78 14.81 11.87
C LEU A 186 -13.31 14.92 11.84
N PRO A 187 -14.00 14.49 12.91
CA PRO A 187 -13.44 14.01 14.19
C PRO A 187 -12.97 12.54 14.17
N ALA A 188 -13.24 11.81 13.09
CA ALA A 188 -12.81 10.42 12.95
C ALA A 188 -12.54 10.10 11.48
N ILE A 189 -11.57 9.20 11.24
CA ILE A 189 -11.18 8.77 9.90
C ILE A 189 -12.27 7.88 9.29
N LYS A 190 -12.91 8.36 8.22
CA LYS A 190 -13.89 7.59 7.46
C LYS A 190 -13.97 8.05 6.00
N SER A 191 -14.30 7.13 5.11
CA SER A 191 -14.57 7.40 3.70
C SER A 191 -16.06 7.60 3.49
N SER A 192 -16.45 8.36 2.47
CA SER A 192 -17.88 8.57 2.18
C SER A 192 -18.54 7.36 1.51
N LYS A 193 -17.76 6.57 0.77
CA LYS A 193 -18.19 5.39 0.02
C LYS A 193 -16.98 4.50 -0.25
N PHE A 194 -17.24 3.30 -0.76
CA PHE A 194 -16.18 2.45 -1.30
C PHE A 194 -15.42 3.18 -2.41
N ALA A 195 -14.10 3.16 -2.32
CA ALA A 195 -13.16 3.74 -3.26
C ALA A 195 -12.32 2.63 -3.87
N GLU A 196 -12.17 2.64 -5.20
CA GLU A 196 -11.36 1.65 -5.91
C GLU A 196 -9.86 1.93 -5.69
N ILE A 197 -9.13 0.88 -5.34
CA ILE A 197 -7.67 0.82 -5.38
C ILE A 197 -7.28 -0.10 -6.53
N THR A 198 -6.34 0.37 -7.35
CA THR A 198 -5.66 -0.47 -8.32
C THR A 198 -4.16 -0.41 -8.11
N VAL A 199 -3.46 -1.53 -8.27
CA VAL A 199 -2.00 -1.59 -8.31
C VAL A 199 -1.59 -2.39 -9.53
N LYS A 200 -0.80 -1.78 -10.41
CA LYS A 200 -0.38 -2.43 -11.66
C LYS A 200 0.52 -3.63 -11.36
N ASN A 201 1.54 -3.43 -10.54
CA ASN A 201 2.54 -4.45 -10.22
C ASN A 201 2.92 -4.42 -8.74
N ILE A 202 3.00 -5.59 -8.14
CA ILE A 202 3.61 -5.85 -6.84
C ILE A 202 4.66 -6.94 -7.07
N ASP A 203 5.90 -6.68 -6.67
CA ASP A 203 7.02 -7.61 -6.77
C ASP A 203 7.35 -8.15 -5.38
N ILE A 204 6.94 -9.39 -5.13
CA ILE A 204 7.28 -10.17 -3.94
C ILE A 204 8.41 -11.19 -4.22
N GLY A 205 9.13 -11.04 -5.34
CA GLY A 205 10.00 -12.05 -5.94
C GLY A 205 9.32 -12.90 -7.01
N ILE A 206 7.99 -12.79 -7.09
CA ILE A 206 7.17 -13.22 -8.22
C ILE A 206 6.20 -12.09 -8.56
N PRO A 207 5.97 -11.79 -9.85
CA PRO A 207 5.14 -10.66 -10.25
C PRO A 207 3.67 -10.95 -9.94
N VAL A 208 3.11 -10.13 -9.05
CA VAL A 208 1.66 -10.00 -8.84
C VAL A 208 1.19 -8.79 -9.64
N THR A 209 0.23 -8.98 -10.52
CA THR A 209 -0.20 -7.93 -11.45
C THR A 209 -1.70 -7.69 -11.40
N SER A 210 -2.13 -6.53 -11.92
CA SER A 210 -3.55 -6.20 -12.10
C SER A 210 -4.36 -6.33 -10.80
N VAL A 211 -3.80 -5.86 -9.68
CA VAL A 211 -4.47 -5.86 -8.39
C VAL A 211 -5.58 -4.82 -8.43
N ARG A 212 -6.79 -5.23 -8.03
CA ARG A 212 -7.96 -4.37 -7.88
C ARG A 212 -8.70 -4.74 -6.61
N THR A 213 -9.16 -3.74 -5.87
CA THR A 213 -10.06 -3.92 -4.71
C THR A 213 -10.81 -2.61 -4.45
N GLU A 214 -11.89 -2.68 -3.68
CA GLU A 214 -12.62 -1.53 -3.18
C GLU A 214 -12.42 -1.44 -1.66
N ILE A 215 -12.08 -0.26 -1.16
CA ILE A 215 -11.93 -0.02 0.28
C ILE A 215 -12.89 1.03 0.79
N LEU A 216 -13.35 0.86 2.03
CA LEU A 216 -14.13 1.87 2.77
C LEU A 216 -13.54 2.00 4.17
N LEU A 217 -13.09 3.20 4.53
CA LEU A 217 -12.71 3.51 5.91
C LEU A 217 -13.96 3.81 6.74
N SER A 218 -14.11 3.15 7.88
CA SER A 218 -15.21 3.35 8.83
C SER A 218 -14.65 3.60 10.23
N VAL A 219 -15.44 4.24 11.09
CA VAL A 219 -15.05 4.43 12.49
C VAL A 219 -14.97 3.08 13.19
N SER A 220 -13.87 2.82 13.90
CA SER A 220 -13.75 1.66 14.77
C SER A 220 -14.24 1.98 16.18
N GLY A 221 -14.84 0.99 16.85
CA GLY A 221 -15.16 1.07 18.29
C GLY A 221 -13.98 0.70 19.19
N ASN A 222 -12.87 0.22 18.63
CA ASN A 222 -11.73 -0.35 19.37
C ASN A 222 -10.56 0.62 19.55
N GLY A 223 -10.60 1.81 18.93
CA GLY A 223 -9.53 2.80 19.06
C GLY A 223 -9.60 3.90 18.00
N PRO A 224 -8.56 4.75 17.92
CA PRO A 224 -8.53 5.93 17.05
C PRO A 224 -8.30 5.59 15.57
N LEU A 225 -7.80 4.40 15.24
CA LEU A 225 -7.58 3.98 13.85
C LEU A 225 -8.87 3.47 13.20
N PRO A 226 -9.05 3.62 11.88
CA PRO A 226 -10.27 3.20 11.21
C PRO A 226 -10.37 1.68 11.05
N LEU A 227 -11.60 1.19 10.95
CA LEU A 227 -11.94 -0.11 10.39
C LEU A 227 -11.93 -0.01 8.87
N VAL A 228 -11.09 -0.80 8.20
CA VAL A 228 -10.99 -0.85 6.74
C VAL A 228 -11.83 -2.02 6.22
N LYS A 229 -12.91 -1.71 5.50
CA LYS A 229 -13.68 -2.74 4.79
C LYS A 229 -13.09 -2.92 3.39
N VAL A 230 -12.76 -4.14 3.03
CA VAL A 230 -12.14 -4.52 1.76
C VAL A 230 -13.10 -5.42 1.00
N ASN A 231 -13.43 -5.05 -0.24
CA ASN A 231 -14.30 -5.80 -1.12
C ASN A 231 -13.66 -6.04 -2.48
N GLY A 232 -14.11 -7.11 -3.15
CA GLY A 232 -13.76 -7.36 -4.55
C GLY A 232 -12.27 -7.50 -4.84
N LEU A 233 -11.47 -7.96 -3.87
CA LEU A 233 -10.04 -8.18 -4.08
C LEU A 233 -9.84 -9.17 -5.23
N SER A 234 -9.13 -8.76 -6.27
CA SER A 234 -8.75 -9.57 -7.41
C SER A 234 -7.34 -9.20 -7.86
N LEU A 235 -6.54 -10.21 -8.18
CA LEU A 235 -5.20 -10.03 -8.75
C LEU A 235 -4.87 -11.17 -9.72
N SER A 236 -3.82 -10.98 -10.52
CA SER A 236 -3.27 -12.00 -11.41
C SER A 236 -1.90 -12.44 -10.92
N LEU A 237 -1.65 -13.74 -10.92
CA LEU A 237 -0.43 -14.37 -10.45
C LEU A 237 -0.20 -15.67 -11.23
N LEU A 238 1.02 -15.89 -11.74
CA LEU A 238 1.42 -17.14 -12.43
C LEU A 238 0.39 -17.61 -13.48
N ASP A 239 -0.02 -16.70 -14.36
CA ASP A 239 -1.05 -16.87 -15.41
C ASP A 239 -2.45 -17.30 -14.92
N GLY A 240 -2.69 -17.28 -13.62
CA GLY A 240 -3.99 -17.47 -13.00
C GLY A 240 -4.54 -16.21 -12.33
N LYS A 241 -5.66 -16.36 -11.63
CA LYS A 241 -6.32 -15.30 -10.87
C LYS A 241 -6.47 -15.69 -9.41
N VAL A 242 -6.29 -14.72 -8.53
CA VAL A 242 -6.56 -14.88 -7.10
C VAL A 242 -7.62 -13.86 -6.71
N LYS A 243 -8.64 -14.31 -5.97
CA LYS A 243 -9.73 -13.47 -5.47
C LYS A 243 -9.80 -13.56 -3.96
N GLY A 244 -10.06 -12.45 -3.28
CA GLY A 244 -10.32 -12.44 -1.84
C GLY A 244 -11.82 -12.38 -1.55
N ASN A 245 -12.21 -12.94 -0.40
CA ASN A 245 -13.51 -12.62 0.19
C ASN A 245 -13.55 -11.17 0.70
N GLY A 246 -14.76 -10.67 0.97
CA GLY A 246 -14.92 -9.43 1.73
C GLY A 246 -14.36 -9.59 3.14
N LEU A 247 -13.64 -8.58 3.61
CA LEU A 247 -12.84 -8.60 4.84
C LEU A 247 -12.95 -7.25 5.55
N GLU A 248 -13.06 -7.28 6.88
CA GLU A 248 -12.93 -6.08 7.71
C GLU A 248 -11.60 -6.14 8.50
N ILE A 249 -10.73 -5.17 8.27
CA ILE A 249 -9.43 -5.02 8.94
C ILE A 249 -9.57 -3.88 9.94
N ASP A 250 -9.69 -4.20 11.23
CA ASP A 250 -9.62 -3.20 12.28
C ASP A 250 -8.17 -2.87 12.60
N LEU A 251 -7.68 -1.69 12.19
CA LEU A 251 -6.27 -1.32 12.39
C LEU A 251 -5.86 -1.18 13.87
N ASN A 252 -6.80 -1.25 14.80
CA ASN A 252 -6.52 -1.31 16.25
C ASN A 252 -6.27 -2.75 16.75
N ASN A 253 -6.55 -3.76 15.93
CA ASN A 253 -6.33 -5.17 16.25
C ASN A 253 -5.04 -5.68 15.60
N ASN A 254 -4.49 -6.76 16.17
CA ASN A 254 -3.25 -7.38 15.69
C ASN A 254 -3.47 -8.67 14.91
N GLU A 255 -4.72 -9.07 14.66
CA GLU A 255 -5.05 -10.33 13.99
C GLU A 255 -6.25 -10.17 13.06
N HIS A 256 -6.11 -10.64 11.82
CA HIS A 256 -7.15 -10.59 10.79
C HIS A 256 -7.19 -11.88 10.00
N HIS A 257 -8.38 -12.32 9.60
CA HIS A 257 -8.56 -13.54 8.80
C HIS A 257 -9.14 -13.22 7.43
N LEU A 258 -8.62 -13.87 6.40
CA LEU A 258 -9.12 -13.78 5.04
C LEU A 258 -8.97 -15.12 4.33
N VAL A 259 -9.77 -15.35 3.30
CA VAL A 259 -9.66 -16.55 2.46
C VAL A 259 -9.45 -16.09 1.03
N LEU A 260 -8.34 -16.53 0.44
CA LEU A 260 -8.10 -16.36 -0.99
C LEU A 260 -8.59 -17.57 -1.77
N VAL A 261 -9.25 -17.31 -2.88
CA VAL A 261 -9.65 -18.29 -3.88
C VAL A 261 -8.71 -18.17 -5.07
N VAL A 262 -8.01 -19.25 -5.35
CA VAL A 262 -7.06 -19.38 -6.44
C VAL A 262 -7.78 -20.06 -7.61
N VAL A 263 -7.63 -19.52 -8.81
CA VAL A 263 -8.24 -20.04 -10.03
C VAL A 263 -7.23 -20.08 -11.17
N GLY A 264 -6.90 -21.27 -11.63
CA GLY A 264 -6.16 -21.54 -12.85
C GLY A 264 -4.69 -21.13 -12.84
N LEU A 265 -3.99 -21.20 -11.70
CA LEU A 265 -2.54 -20.99 -11.69
C LEU A 265 -1.86 -22.01 -12.61
N ASP A 266 -0.86 -21.56 -13.35
CA ASP A 266 -0.11 -22.42 -14.25
C ASP A 266 0.97 -23.20 -13.48
N LEU A 267 0.82 -24.53 -13.42
CA LEU A 267 1.82 -25.39 -12.76
C LEU A 267 3.19 -25.32 -13.47
N ALA A 268 3.22 -25.08 -14.78
CA ALA A 268 4.47 -24.95 -15.52
C ALA A 268 5.28 -23.73 -15.04
N GLN A 269 4.59 -22.60 -14.79
CA GLN A 269 5.21 -21.40 -14.23
C GLN A 269 5.74 -21.66 -12.82
N ILE A 270 4.98 -22.37 -11.98
CA ILE A 270 5.41 -22.74 -10.61
C ILE A 270 6.69 -23.57 -10.63
N VAL A 271 6.73 -24.60 -11.48
CA VAL A 271 7.90 -25.49 -11.59
C VAL A 271 9.11 -24.78 -12.17
N ALA A 272 8.92 -23.90 -13.17
CA ALA A 272 10.00 -23.14 -13.78
C ALA A 272 10.77 -22.27 -12.75
N MET A 273 10.07 -21.72 -11.76
CA MET A 273 10.67 -20.90 -10.69
C MET A 273 11.62 -21.69 -9.77
N GLN A 274 11.42 -23.01 -9.64
CA GLN A 274 12.30 -23.85 -8.82
C GLN A 274 13.67 -24.07 -9.46
N LYS A 275 13.82 -23.78 -10.77
CA LYS A 275 15.07 -23.93 -11.53
C LYS A 275 15.70 -25.32 -11.41
N ILE A 276 14.86 -26.34 -11.24
CA ILE A 276 15.28 -27.74 -11.20
C ILE A 276 15.47 -28.19 -12.64
N GLU A 277 16.74 -28.40 -13.03
CA GLU A 277 17.04 -28.84 -14.39
C GLU A 277 16.39 -30.18 -14.73
N GLY A 278 15.75 -30.24 -15.89
CA GLY A 278 15.10 -31.45 -16.38
C GLY A 278 13.73 -31.73 -15.77
N LEU A 279 13.23 -30.88 -14.87
CA LEU A 279 11.86 -30.95 -14.35
C LEU A 279 10.94 -30.06 -15.19
N THR A 280 9.86 -30.65 -15.68
CA THR A 280 8.74 -29.94 -16.32
C THR A 280 7.44 -30.50 -15.81
N ALA A 281 6.41 -29.66 -15.73
CA ALA A 281 5.07 -30.09 -15.38
C ALA A 281 4.03 -29.23 -16.09
N THR A 282 2.84 -29.76 -16.27
CA THR A 282 1.69 -29.02 -16.78
C THR A 282 0.47 -29.25 -15.93
N GLY A 283 -0.47 -28.31 -15.99
CA GLY A 283 -1.73 -28.37 -15.28
C GLY A 283 -2.18 -26.99 -14.85
N ARG A 284 -3.46 -26.87 -14.53
CA ARG A 284 -4.05 -25.66 -13.94
C ARG A 284 -4.46 -25.94 -12.52
N LEU A 285 -4.13 -25.06 -11.59
CA LEU A 285 -4.38 -25.25 -10.17
C LEU A 285 -5.45 -24.29 -9.64
N ASP A 286 -6.42 -24.83 -8.93
CA ASP A 286 -7.45 -24.10 -8.19
C ASP A 286 -7.31 -24.37 -6.70
N GLY A 287 -7.78 -23.46 -5.84
CA GLY A 287 -7.66 -23.70 -4.41
C GLY A 287 -8.26 -22.63 -3.50
N TYR A 288 -8.27 -22.94 -2.21
CA TYR A 288 -8.64 -22.03 -1.14
C TYR A 288 -7.50 -21.92 -0.14
N ILE A 289 -7.11 -20.69 0.18
CA ILE A 289 -5.97 -20.37 1.04
C ILE A 289 -6.47 -19.51 2.20
N PRO A 290 -6.84 -20.12 3.35
CA PRO A 290 -7.15 -19.39 4.56
C PRO A 290 -5.88 -18.76 5.12
N ILE A 291 -5.91 -17.44 5.31
CA ILE A 291 -4.80 -16.63 5.77
C ILE A 291 -5.19 -15.97 7.09
N THR A 292 -4.28 -16.02 8.05
CA THR A 292 -4.26 -15.16 9.23
C THR A 292 -3.12 -14.17 9.08
N ILE A 293 -3.43 -12.88 9.19
CA ILE A 293 -2.45 -11.79 9.22
C ILE A 293 -2.28 -11.38 10.67
N THR A 294 -1.05 -11.35 11.15
CA THR A 294 -0.69 -10.82 12.46
C THR A 294 0.35 -9.70 12.35
N ASN A 295 0.72 -9.10 13.47
CA ASN A 295 1.84 -8.17 13.54
C ASN A 295 3.21 -8.82 13.25
N LYS A 296 3.32 -10.15 13.35
CA LYS A 296 4.56 -10.90 13.05
C LYS A 296 4.67 -11.29 11.58
N GLY A 297 3.54 -11.50 10.91
CA GLY A 297 3.52 -11.88 9.51
C GLY A 297 2.22 -12.53 9.08
N ILE A 298 2.34 -13.37 8.05
CA ILE A 298 1.23 -14.11 7.46
C ILE A 298 1.33 -15.56 7.89
N LYS A 299 0.20 -16.20 8.17
CA LYS A 299 0.09 -17.63 8.42
C LYS A 299 -0.99 -18.23 7.52
N ILE A 300 -0.73 -19.40 6.93
CA ILE A 300 -1.72 -20.20 6.21
C ILE A 300 -1.94 -21.47 7.02
N THR A 301 -3.21 -21.82 7.24
CA THR A 301 -3.57 -23.06 7.91
C THR A 301 -4.62 -23.80 7.10
N LYS A 302 -4.34 -25.06 6.75
CA LYS A 302 -5.23 -25.91 5.95
C LYS A 302 -5.55 -25.30 4.58
N GLY A 303 -4.57 -24.70 3.93
CA GLY A 303 -4.67 -24.33 2.52
C GLY A 303 -4.85 -25.59 1.67
N LYS A 304 -5.70 -25.52 0.65
CA LYS A 304 -5.97 -26.64 -0.26
C LYS A 304 -5.90 -26.18 -1.70
N ILE A 305 -5.06 -26.85 -2.49
CA ILE A 305 -4.92 -26.62 -3.92
C ILE A 305 -5.12 -27.95 -4.64
N VAL A 306 -5.81 -27.93 -5.78
CA VAL A 306 -6.09 -29.10 -6.61
C VAL A 306 -5.81 -28.78 -8.06
N ALA A 307 -5.35 -29.77 -8.83
CA ALA A 307 -5.31 -29.66 -10.27
C ALA A 307 -6.71 -29.78 -10.88
N GLN A 308 -6.99 -28.94 -11.87
CA GLN A 308 -8.20 -29.02 -12.68
C GLN A 308 -8.23 -30.32 -13.50
N PRO A 309 -9.42 -30.92 -13.70
CA PRO A 309 -9.58 -31.99 -14.68
C PRO A 309 -9.14 -31.52 -16.08
N GLN A 310 -8.51 -32.35 -16.90
CA GLN A 310 -8.26 -33.79 -16.73
C GLN A 310 -6.93 -34.14 -16.03
N GLY A 311 -6.29 -33.20 -15.33
CA GLY A 311 -4.96 -33.35 -14.75
C GLY A 311 -3.86 -32.79 -15.66
N GLY A 312 -2.70 -33.43 -15.70
CA GLY A 312 -1.53 -32.95 -16.42
C GLY A 312 -0.41 -33.98 -16.48
N TYR A 313 0.79 -33.54 -16.88
CA TYR A 313 1.98 -34.40 -16.89
C TYR A 313 3.08 -33.82 -16.00
N ILE A 314 3.90 -34.68 -15.42
CA ILE A 314 5.17 -34.35 -14.75
C ILE A 314 6.26 -35.17 -15.42
N HIS A 315 7.34 -34.52 -15.82
CA HIS A 315 8.48 -35.13 -16.46
C HIS A 315 9.77 -34.65 -15.78
N TYR A 316 10.58 -35.57 -15.30
CA TYR A 316 11.83 -35.27 -14.60
C TYR A 316 13.00 -36.14 -15.07
N ARG A 317 13.97 -35.52 -15.75
CA ARG A 317 15.22 -36.16 -16.17
C ARG A 317 16.43 -35.29 -15.83
N PRO A 318 17.12 -35.52 -14.69
CA PRO A 318 18.25 -34.68 -14.28
C PRO A 318 19.46 -34.83 -15.23
N LYS A 319 20.14 -33.71 -15.52
CA LYS A 319 21.40 -33.73 -16.29
C LYS A 319 22.48 -34.46 -15.49
N GLY A 320 22.97 -35.58 -16.02
CA GLY A 320 23.91 -36.48 -15.33
C GLY A 320 23.28 -37.81 -14.89
N GLY A 321 21.97 -37.97 -15.07
CA GLY A 321 21.22 -39.17 -14.68
C GLY A 321 21.00 -39.25 -13.17
N THR A 322 20.28 -40.28 -12.75
CA THR A 322 19.82 -40.47 -11.37
C THR A 322 20.78 -41.32 -10.53
N LYS A 323 21.72 -42.04 -11.17
CA LYS A 323 22.63 -43.03 -10.56
C LYS A 323 23.43 -42.55 -9.33
N GLY A 324 23.73 -41.26 -9.23
CA GLY A 324 24.42 -40.67 -8.08
C GLY A 324 23.50 -40.42 -6.89
N ILE A 325 22.25 -40.02 -7.16
CA ILE A 325 21.24 -39.68 -6.16
C ILE A 325 20.53 -40.94 -5.66
N GLU A 326 20.29 -41.90 -6.55
CA GLU A 326 19.72 -43.23 -6.26
C GLU A 326 20.50 -43.99 -5.19
N LYS A 327 21.83 -43.76 -5.12
CA LYS A 327 22.72 -44.36 -4.12
C LYS A 327 22.64 -43.70 -2.74
N SER A 328 22.07 -42.49 -2.65
CA SER A 328 22.10 -41.67 -1.44
C SER A 328 20.88 -41.87 -0.52
N ALA A 329 19.76 -42.39 -1.05
CA ALA A 329 18.56 -42.64 -0.27
C ALA A 329 17.80 -43.89 -0.77
N ILE A 330 17.48 -44.82 0.14
CA ILE A 330 16.70 -46.02 -0.17
C ILE A 330 15.32 -45.60 -0.72
N GLY A 331 14.94 -46.12 -1.89
CA GLY A 331 13.65 -45.84 -2.54
C GLY A 331 13.64 -44.61 -3.46
N SER A 332 14.72 -43.82 -3.51
CA SER A 332 14.81 -42.65 -4.40
C SER A 332 14.78 -43.02 -5.90
N GLU A 333 15.35 -44.17 -6.28
CA GLU A 333 15.23 -44.72 -7.64
C GLU A 333 13.78 -44.91 -8.07
N PHE A 334 12.93 -45.42 -7.19
CA PHE A 334 11.52 -45.62 -7.49
C PHE A 334 10.79 -44.29 -7.67
N VAL A 335 11.11 -43.27 -6.86
CA VAL A 335 10.55 -41.91 -7.01
C VAL A 335 10.97 -41.28 -8.34
N PHE A 336 12.24 -41.41 -8.73
CA PHE A 336 12.69 -40.87 -10.01
C PHE A 336 12.08 -41.59 -11.21
N ARG A 337 11.93 -42.91 -11.16
CA ARG A 337 11.23 -43.66 -12.21
C ARG A 337 9.77 -43.23 -12.33
N ILE A 338 9.08 -42.99 -11.21
CA ILE A 338 7.72 -42.44 -11.22
C ILE A 338 7.70 -41.11 -11.98
N LEU A 339 8.58 -40.17 -11.60
CA LEU A 339 8.56 -38.79 -12.09
C LEU A 339 9.19 -38.63 -13.48
N GLU A 340 9.87 -39.66 -13.99
CA GLU A 340 10.48 -39.62 -15.32
C GLU A 340 9.41 -39.40 -16.40
N ASP A 341 8.27 -40.07 -16.29
CA ASP A 341 7.09 -39.82 -17.13
C ASP A 341 5.84 -40.16 -16.32
N LEU A 342 5.15 -39.12 -15.82
CA LEU A 342 3.96 -39.24 -14.99
C LEU A 342 2.81 -38.44 -15.58
N ASP A 343 1.86 -39.15 -16.18
CA ASP A 343 0.55 -38.62 -16.55
C ASP A 343 -0.38 -38.71 -15.34
N TYR A 344 -0.69 -37.58 -14.72
CA TYR A 344 -1.54 -37.54 -13.52
C TYR A 344 -2.96 -37.11 -13.86
N ASP A 345 -3.94 -37.79 -13.26
CA ASP A 345 -5.37 -37.43 -13.33
C ASP A 345 -5.81 -36.59 -12.10
N SER A 346 -5.04 -36.66 -11.02
CA SER A 346 -5.32 -35.97 -9.76
C SER A 346 -4.04 -35.52 -9.09
N LEU A 347 -4.02 -34.25 -8.68
CA LEU A 347 -2.98 -33.64 -7.85
C LEU A 347 -3.68 -32.82 -6.79
N ASN A 348 -3.52 -33.20 -5.53
CA ASN A 348 -4.02 -32.47 -4.37
C ASN A 348 -2.82 -31.99 -3.54
N ILE A 349 -2.90 -30.77 -3.02
CA ILE A 349 -1.83 -30.14 -2.25
C ILE A 349 -2.47 -29.53 -1.01
N ASP A 350 -2.12 -30.05 0.15
CA ASP A 350 -2.38 -29.37 1.42
C ASP A 350 -1.18 -28.47 1.76
N VAL A 351 -1.46 -27.23 2.16
CA VAL A 351 -0.44 -26.20 2.42
C VAL A 351 -0.65 -25.61 3.81
N ASP A 352 0.42 -25.62 4.60
CA ASP A 352 0.55 -24.86 5.83
C ASP A 352 1.78 -23.95 5.72
N TYR A 353 1.66 -22.71 6.20
CA TYR A 353 2.74 -21.71 6.17
C TYR A 353 2.75 -20.94 7.48
N ASP A 354 3.92 -20.75 8.08
CA ASP A 354 4.08 -20.03 9.34
C ASP A 354 4.73 -18.65 9.16
N GLU A 355 4.60 -17.82 10.20
CA GLU A 355 5.01 -16.40 10.18
C GLU A 355 6.51 -16.20 9.93
N ASP A 356 7.33 -17.22 10.21
CA ASP A 356 8.79 -17.22 10.00
C ASP A 356 9.22 -17.60 8.57
N GLY A 357 8.25 -17.90 7.71
CA GLY A 357 8.48 -18.26 6.32
C GLY A 357 8.52 -19.74 6.02
N GLU A 358 8.45 -20.62 7.03
CA GLU A 358 8.44 -22.06 6.79
C GLU A 358 7.09 -22.52 6.21
N MET A 359 7.16 -23.25 5.10
CA MET A 359 6.03 -23.81 4.39
C MET A 359 6.14 -25.33 4.35
N GLU A 360 5.07 -26.02 4.71
CA GLU A 360 4.90 -27.46 4.50
C GLU A 360 3.83 -27.68 3.43
N MET A 361 4.17 -28.45 2.40
CA MET A 361 3.24 -28.88 1.35
C MET A 361 3.15 -30.39 1.32
N LYS A 362 1.93 -30.93 1.36
CA LYS A 362 1.65 -32.36 1.24
C LYS A 362 0.94 -32.63 -0.08
N LEU A 363 1.68 -33.17 -1.03
CA LEU A 363 1.20 -33.49 -2.36
C LEU A 363 0.69 -34.93 -2.39
N SER A 364 -0.51 -35.13 -2.90
CA SER A 364 -1.10 -36.45 -3.20
C SER A 364 -1.39 -36.51 -4.69
N ILE A 365 -0.60 -37.30 -5.41
CA ILE A 365 -0.64 -37.42 -6.87
C ILE A 365 -1.15 -38.82 -7.23
N LYS A 366 -2.07 -38.88 -8.19
CA LYS A 366 -2.56 -40.13 -8.77
C LYS A 366 -2.45 -40.06 -10.28
N GLY A 367 -1.87 -41.08 -10.88
CA GLY A 367 -1.58 -41.10 -12.30
C GLY A 367 -1.02 -42.42 -12.80
N MET A 368 -0.64 -42.43 -14.08
CA MET A 368 0.06 -43.52 -14.74
C MET A 368 1.52 -43.14 -14.97
N SER A 369 2.44 -44.07 -14.71
CA SER A 369 3.85 -43.92 -15.04
C SER A 369 4.31 -45.16 -15.81
N PRO A 370 4.48 -45.07 -17.14
CA PRO A 370 4.90 -46.20 -17.97
C PRO A 370 6.25 -46.79 -17.55
N GLU A 371 7.13 -45.95 -16.97
CA GLU A 371 8.44 -46.34 -16.46
C GLU A 371 8.38 -47.25 -15.21
N VAL A 372 7.20 -47.34 -14.58
CA VAL A 372 6.95 -48.22 -13.42
C VAL A 372 6.03 -49.38 -13.78
N ASP A 373 4.81 -49.06 -14.24
CA ASP A 373 3.81 -50.03 -14.70
C ASP A 373 2.83 -49.31 -15.65
N ALA A 374 2.82 -49.72 -16.91
CA ALA A 374 1.97 -49.10 -17.93
C ALA A 374 0.46 -49.32 -17.71
N ASN A 375 0.05 -50.24 -16.84
CA ASN A 375 -1.35 -50.63 -16.68
C ASN A 375 -1.93 -50.37 -15.29
N ARG A 376 -1.13 -49.91 -14.32
CA ARG A 376 -1.58 -49.70 -12.94
C ARG A 376 -1.35 -48.25 -12.50
N PRO A 377 -2.41 -47.56 -12.04
CA PRO A 377 -2.23 -46.22 -11.52
C PRO A 377 -1.40 -46.29 -10.24
N ILE A 378 -0.47 -45.35 -10.13
CA ILE A 378 0.32 -45.14 -8.93
C ILE A 378 -0.34 -44.08 -8.05
N HIS A 379 -0.17 -44.23 -6.74
CA HIS A 379 -0.55 -43.23 -5.75
C HIS A 379 0.75 -42.76 -5.08
N PHE A 380 1.13 -41.52 -5.35
CA PHE A 380 2.39 -40.96 -4.92
C PHE A 380 2.16 -39.80 -3.97
N ASN A 381 2.67 -39.92 -2.75
CA ASN A 381 2.56 -38.89 -1.72
C ASN A 381 3.95 -38.28 -1.48
N LEU A 382 4.04 -36.96 -1.53
CA LEU A 382 5.29 -36.22 -1.35
C LEU A 382 5.07 -35.10 -0.32
N ASN A 383 5.94 -35.04 0.68
CA ASN A 383 5.99 -33.95 1.63
C ASN A 383 7.17 -33.04 1.30
N LEU A 384 6.91 -31.76 1.13
CA LEU A 384 7.91 -30.73 0.84
C LEU A 384 7.94 -29.72 1.98
N GLN A 385 9.14 -29.34 2.41
CA GLN A 385 9.36 -28.29 3.39
C GLN A 385 10.31 -27.25 2.80
N GLN A 386 9.92 -25.98 2.85
CA GLN A 386 10.72 -24.89 2.30
C GLN A 386 10.47 -23.59 3.04
N ASN A 387 11.54 -22.83 3.26
CA ASN A 387 11.40 -21.44 3.69
C ASN A 387 11.13 -20.53 2.48
N VAL A 388 9.87 -20.12 2.31
CA VAL A 388 9.41 -19.32 1.16
C VAL A 388 10.01 -17.91 1.19
N LEU A 389 10.18 -17.30 2.36
CA LEU A 389 10.76 -15.97 2.46
C LEU A 389 12.21 -15.97 1.93
N LYS A 390 13.02 -16.96 2.31
CA LYS A 390 14.38 -17.13 1.77
C LYS A 390 14.38 -17.45 0.28
N LEU A 391 13.43 -18.26 -0.20
CA LEU A 391 13.28 -18.55 -1.63
C LEU A 391 13.00 -17.27 -2.42
N LEU A 392 11.99 -16.50 -2.02
CA LEU A 392 11.59 -15.26 -2.69
C LEU A 392 12.71 -14.20 -2.63
N GLN A 393 13.44 -14.12 -1.53
CA GLN A 393 14.67 -13.31 -1.43
C GLN A 393 15.71 -13.77 -2.46
N GLY A 394 16.00 -15.07 -2.54
CA GLY A 394 16.93 -15.64 -3.51
C GLY A 394 16.53 -15.39 -4.97
N LEU A 395 15.24 -15.52 -5.30
CA LEU A 395 14.70 -15.23 -6.64
C LEU A 395 14.93 -13.77 -7.02
N ARG A 396 14.65 -12.82 -6.11
CA ARG A 396 14.90 -11.38 -6.33
C ARG A 396 16.37 -11.09 -6.62
N TYR A 397 17.29 -11.76 -5.94
CA TYR A 397 18.73 -11.60 -6.21
C TYR A 397 19.14 -12.19 -7.55
N ALA A 398 18.58 -13.35 -7.93
CA ALA A 398 18.98 -14.08 -9.13
C ALA A 398 18.39 -13.48 -10.43
N GLU A 399 17.12 -13.08 -10.42
CA GLU A 399 16.42 -12.58 -11.61
C GLU A 399 16.51 -11.07 -11.76
N GLY A 400 16.89 -10.38 -10.68
CA GLY A 400 16.78 -8.94 -10.57
C GLY A 400 15.31 -8.51 -10.42
N LEU A 401 15.12 -7.20 -10.29
CA LEU A 401 13.81 -6.59 -10.17
C LEU A 401 13.00 -6.76 -11.46
N SER A 402 11.69 -7.00 -11.33
CA SER A 402 10.80 -6.99 -12.49
C SER A 402 10.94 -5.68 -13.28
N LYS A 403 11.07 -5.80 -14.61
CA LYS A 403 11.15 -4.66 -15.54
C LYS A 403 9.88 -3.81 -15.52
N ASP A 404 8.77 -4.37 -15.04
CA ASP A 404 7.48 -3.70 -14.96
C ASP A 404 7.33 -2.81 -13.72
N ILE A 405 8.27 -2.89 -12.77
CA ILE A 405 8.35 -1.97 -11.63
C ILE A 405 8.90 -0.61 -12.11
N ASP A 406 8.37 0.48 -11.54
CA ASP A 406 8.81 1.84 -11.85
C ASP A 406 10.33 2.04 -11.68
N LYS A 407 10.92 2.88 -12.53
CA LYS A 407 12.38 3.11 -12.56
C LYS A 407 12.91 3.73 -11.27
N ASN A 408 12.15 4.60 -10.61
CA ASN A 408 12.58 5.18 -9.34
C ASN A 408 12.59 4.11 -8.25
N VAL A 409 11.54 3.28 -8.19
CA VAL A 409 11.47 2.14 -7.28
C VAL A 409 12.62 1.15 -7.50
N GLN A 410 12.92 0.81 -8.76
CA GLN A 410 14.08 -0.04 -9.09
C GLN A 410 15.41 0.58 -8.64
N LYS A 411 15.60 1.89 -8.83
CA LYS A 411 16.82 2.59 -8.41
C LYS A 411 16.97 2.63 -6.89
N HIS A 412 15.87 2.81 -6.15
CA HIS A 412 15.91 2.81 -4.69
C HIS A 412 16.37 1.46 -4.15
N PHE A 413 15.82 0.36 -4.68
CA PHE A 413 16.15 -0.97 -4.21
C PHE A 413 17.58 -1.43 -4.56
N ARG A 414 18.20 -0.85 -5.58
CA ARG A 414 19.60 -1.16 -5.96
C ARG A 414 20.66 -0.41 -5.14
N LYS A 415 20.27 0.62 -4.38
CA LYS A 415 21.15 1.32 -3.43
C LYS A 415 21.27 0.48 -2.17
#